data_AF-A0A363U6T0-F1
#
_entry.id   AF-A0A363U6T0-F1
#
_cell.length_a   1.000
_cell.length_b   1.000
_cell.length_c   1.000
_cell.angle_alpha   90.00
_cell.angle_beta   90.00
_cell.angle_gamma   90.00
#
_symmetry.space_group_name_H-M   'P 1'
#
loop_
_entity.id
_entity.type
_entity.pdbx_description
1 polymer ?
#
loop_
_entity_poly.entity_id
_entity_poly.type
_entity_poly.pdbx_seq_one_letter_code
_entity_poly.pdbx_strand_id
1 'polypeptide(L)'
;MMRQTIFERYGGFAKVSKVVMSFYDKILSSSLLSPYFAKIDMKRLIDHQTKFISSLMGGPASYTNEHLERVHAHLGITEAAFKESVTLMKETLEDHDFLDEDIQSVGDSMNSTKNYIVAKK
;
A
#
# COMPACT_ATOMS: atom_id res chain seq x y z
N MET A 1 -2.86 -29.04 3.61
CA MET A 1 -2.39 -27.94 4.49
C MET A 1 -2.52 -26.64 3.71
N MET A 2 -3.13 -25.60 4.27
CA MET A 2 -3.15 -24.27 3.65
C MET A 2 -1.72 -23.73 3.66
N ARG A 3 -1.23 -23.21 2.53
CA ARG A 3 0.07 -22.54 2.45
C ARG A 3 -0.05 -21.23 3.22
N GLN A 4 0.89 -20.95 4.13
CA GLN A 4 0.90 -19.71 4.90
C GLN A 4 0.95 -18.49 3.98
N THR A 5 0.14 -17.48 4.28
CA THR A 5 0.10 -16.23 3.51
C THR A 5 1.33 -15.38 3.75
N ILE A 6 1.61 -14.39 2.87
CA ILE A 6 2.72 -13.44 3.09
C ILE A 6 2.55 -12.79 4.47
N PHE A 7 1.33 -12.35 4.78
CA PHE A 7 0.97 -11.76 6.06
C PHE A 7 1.37 -12.65 7.26
N GLU A 8 1.03 -13.95 7.22
CA GLU A 8 1.36 -14.88 8.31
C GLU A 8 2.87 -15.11 8.43
N ARG A 9 3.57 -15.29 7.31
CA ARG A 9 5.02 -15.60 7.30
C ARG A 9 5.86 -14.49 7.91
N TYR A 10 5.47 -13.24 7.73
CA TYR A 10 6.23 -12.08 8.26
C TYR A 10 5.76 -11.62 9.65
N GLY A 11 4.88 -12.36 10.32
CA GLY A 11 4.47 -12.04 11.70
C GLY A 11 3.25 -11.13 11.83
N GLY A 12 2.42 -11.07 10.78
CA GLY A 12 1.11 -10.43 10.78
C GLY A 12 1.15 -8.92 11.02
N PHE A 13 0.10 -8.40 11.68
CA PHE A 13 -0.12 -6.96 11.84
C PHE A 13 1.05 -6.22 12.47
N ALA A 14 1.80 -6.85 13.38
CA ALA A 14 2.93 -6.22 14.04
C ALA A 14 4.06 -5.84 13.07
N LYS A 15 4.35 -6.70 12.09
CA LYS A 15 5.36 -6.40 11.05
C LYS A 15 4.77 -5.49 9.98
N VAL A 16 3.54 -5.73 9.53
CA VAL A 16 2.89 -4.88 8.52
C VAL A 16 2.76 -3.44 9.00
N SER A 17 2.43 -3.20 10.27
CA SER A 17 2.35 -1.84 10.81
C SER A 17 3.70 -1.10 10.71
N LYS A 18 4.82 -1.77 10.98
CA LYS A 18 6.16 -1.18 10.82
C LYS A 18 6.49 -0.86 9.36
N VAL A 19 6.16 -1.78 8.45
CA VAL A 19 6.30 -1.56 7.00
C VAL A 19 5.49 -0.34 6.56
N VAL A 20 4.22 -0.24 6.99
CA VAL A 20 3.35 0.90 6.63
C VAL A 20 3.87 2.22 7.18
N MET A 21 4.42 2.24 8.39
CA MET A 21 5.06 3.44 8.93
C MET A 21 6.24 3.89 8.05
N SER A 22 7.17 2.99 7.76
CA SER A 22 8.33 3.29 6.88
C SER A 22 7.91 3.71 5.47
N PHE A 23 6.87 3.08 4.92
CA PHE A 23 6.32 3.43 3.62
C PHE A 23 5.81 4.88 3.62
N TYR A 24 5.06 5.28 4.65
CA TYR A 24 4.55 6.65 4.73
C TYR A 24 5.65 7.68 4.99
N ASP A 25 6.73 7.34 5.68
CA ASP A 25 7.90 8.21 5.80
C ASP A 25 8.51 8.51 4.41
N LYS A 26 8.60 7.50 3.54
CA LYS A 26 9.04 7.68 2.14
C LYS A 26 8.04 8.52 1.32
N ILE A 27 6.74 8.23 1.44
CA ILE A 27 5.66 8.99 0.76
C ILE A 27 5.73 10.47 1.12
N LEU A 28 5.90 10.79 2.40
CA LEU A 28 5.95 12.18 2.88
C LEU A 28 7.25 12.89 2.49
N SER A 29 8.30 12.14 2.14
CA SER A 29 9.56 12.69 1.62
C SER A 29 9.53 12.90 0.10
N SER A 30 8.59 12.30 -0.62
CA SER A 30 8.42 12.48 -2.06
C SER A 30 7.77 13.82 -2.40
N SER A 31 8.39 14.58 -3.31
CA SER A 31 7.80 15.82 -3.83
C SER A 31 6.57 15.57 -4.70
N LEU A 32 6.42 14.38 -5.29
CA LEU A 32 5.26 14.02 -6.11
C LEU A 32 4.08 13.56 -5.23
N LEU A 33 4.36 12.84 -4.13
CA LEU A 33 3.33 12.17 -3.35
C LEU A 33 2.89 12.96 -2.11
N SER A 34 3.82 13.63 -1.43
CA SER A 34 3.51 14.39 -0.21
C SER A 34 2.36 15.40 -0.36
N PRO A 35 2.13 16.08 -1.51
CA PRO A 35 1.01 17.01 -1.65
C PRO A 35 -0.37 16.35 -1.47
N TYR A 36 -0.52 15.07 -1.81
CA TYR A 36 -1.79 14.34 -1.63
C TYR A 36 -2.14 14.12 -0.14
N PHE A 37 -1.16 14.22 0.76
CA PHE A 37 -1.32 13.89 2.19
C PHE A 37 -1.29 15.11 3.12
N ALA A 38 -1.12 16.33 2.59
CA ALA A 38 -0.88 17.53 3.37
C ALA A 38 -1.96 17.87 4.43
N LYS A 39 -3.20 17.36 4.28
CA LYS A 39 -4.32 17.60 5.19
C LYS A 39 -4.88 16.32 5.82
N ILE A 40 -4.14 15.22 5.74
CA ILE A 40 -4.60 13.91 6.21
C ILE A 40 -4.13 13.68 7.65
N ASP A 41 -5.01 13.14 8.48
CA ASP A 41 -4.64 12.59 9.78
C ASP A 41 -3.81 11.32 9.55
N MET A 42 -2.49 11.47 9.58
CA MET A 42 -1.55 10.38 9.30
C MET A 42 -1.68 9.22 10.27
N LYS A 43 -2.03 9.48 11.53
CA LYS A 43 -2.20 8.41 12.52
C LYS A 43 -3.37 7.52 12.15
N ARG A 44 -4.51 8.13 11.80
CA ARG A 44 -5.69 7.39 11.32
C ARG A 44 -5.39 6.68 9.99
N LEU A 45 -4.70 7.35 9.08
CA LEU A 45 -4.34 6.77 7.79
C LEU A 45 -3.47 5.52 7.96
N ILE A 46 -2.44 5.56 8.82
CA ILE A 46 -1.56 4.41 9.07
C ILE A 46 -2.35 3.19 9.60
N ASP A 47 -3.32 3.37 10.50
CA ASP A 47 -4.17 2.26 10.96
C ASP A 47 -5.00 1.65 9.82
N HIS A 48 -5.65 2.51 9.02
CA HIS A 48 -6.42 2.06 7.86
C HIS A 48 -5.55 1.35 6.82
N GLN A 49 -4.34 1.86 6.58
CA GLN A 49 -3.44 1.33 5.57
C GLN A 49 -2.74 0.06 6.03
N THR A 50 -2.49 -0.09 7.33
CA THR A 50 -2.05 -1.36 7.91
C THR A 50 -3.03 -2.48 7.57
N LYS A 51 -4.34 -2.22 7.67
CA LYS A 51 -5.38 -3.20 7.28
C LYS A 51 -5.40 -3.44 5.77
N PHE A 52 -5.30 -2.39 4.96
CA PHE A 52 -5.27 -2.52 3.50
C PHE A 52 -4.06 -3.31 3.00
N ILE A 53 -2.84 -2.94 3.39
CA ILE A 53 -1.62 -3.65 3.01
C ILE A 53 -1.62 -5.09 3.55
N SER A 54 -2.16 -5.32 4.75
CA SER A 54 -2.36 -6.68 5.25
C SER A 54 -3.23 -7.51 4.31
N SER A 55 -4.31 -6.93 3.74
CA SER A 55 -5.16 -7.65 2.77
C SER A 55 -4.41 -8.01 1.48
N LEU A 56 -3.53 -7.14 0.98
CA LEU A 56 -2.70 -7.42 -0.20
C LEU A 56 -1.71 -8.57 0.05
N MET A 57 -1.33 -8.78 1.31
CA MET A 57 -0.45 -9.87 1.75
C MET A 57 -1.22 -11.17 2.10
N GLY A 58 -2.53 -11.22 1.86
CA GLY A 58 -3.39 -12.37 2.21
C GLY A 58 -3.82 -12.40 3.67
N GLY A 59 -3.77 -11.27 4.36
CA GLY A 59 -4.31 -11.10 5.72
C GLY A 59 -5.86 -11.07 5.75
N PRO A 60 -6.45 -11.01 6.95
CA PRO A 60 -7.90 -11.21 7.14
C PRO A 60 -8.78 -10.03 6.71
N ALA A 61 -8.17 -8.88 6.39
CA ALA A 61 -8.91 -7.71 5.94
C ALA A 61 -9.32 -7.86 4.47
N SER A 62 -10.42 -7.23 4.07
CA SER A 62 -10.88 -7.18 2.69
C SER A 62 -11.31 -5.77 2.33
N TYR A 63 -10.97 -5.35 1.12
CA TYR A 63 -11.31 -4.05 0.55
C TYR A 63 -11.91 -4.27 -0.82
N THR A 64 -13.03 -3.61 -1.09
CA THR A 64 -13.70 -3.73 -2.38
C THR A 64 -13.19 -2.68 -3.36
N ASN A 65 -13.27 -2.98 -4.64
CA ASN A 65 -12.86 -2.06 -5.69
C ASN A 65 -13.68 -0.76 -5.66
N GLU A 66 -14.97 -0.84 -5.31
CA GLU A 66 -15.85 0.32 -5.17
C GLU A 66 -15.41 1.22 -4.01
N HIS A 67 -14.87 0.63 -2.93
CA HIS A 67 -14.30 1.40 -1.83
C HIS A 67 -13.06 2.17 -2.29
N LEU A 68 -12.16 1.52 -3.04
CA LEU A 68 -10.98 2.18 -3.60
C LEU A 68 -11.36 3.31 -4.55
N GLU A 69 -12.29 3.07 -5.48
CA GLU A 69 -12.75 4.09 -6.43
C GLU A 69 -13.36 5.29 -5.70
N ARG A 70 -14.26 5.06 -4.74
CA ARG A 70 -14.90 6.15 -3.98
C ARG A 70 -13.89 7.01 -3.22
N VAL A 71 -12.91 6.40 -2.54
CA VAL A 71 -11.95 7.14 -1.73
C VAL A 71 -10.97 7.94 -2.59
N HIS A 72 -10.59 7.42 -3.76
CA HIS A 72 -9.57 8.06 -4.61
C HIS A 72 -10.14 8.94 -5.72
N ALA A 73 -11.43 8.84 -6.06
CA ALA A 73 -12.05 9.52 -7.21
C ALA A 73 -11.85 11.05 -7.25
N HIS A 74 -11.80 11.70 -6.09
CA HIS A 74 -11.71 13.16 -5.99
C HIS A 74 -10.26 13.67 -5.85
N LEU A 75 -9.27 12.77 -5.83
CA LEU A 75 -7.87 13.12 -5.54
C LEU A 75 -7.06 13.48 -6.79
N GLY A 76 -7.55 13.17 -7.99
CA GLY A 76 -6.81 13.46 -9.23
C GLY A 76 -5.46 12.74 -9.29
N ILE A 77 -5.40 11.49 -8.80
CA ILE A 77 -4.15 10.71 -8.76
C ILE A 77 -3.71 10.41 -10.18
N THR A 78 -2.47 10.78 -10.49
CA THR A 78 -1.86 10.51 -11.79
C THR A 78 -1.27 9.11 -11.84
N GLU A 79 -1.08 8.58 -13.05
CA GLU A 79 -0.37 7.32 -13.24
C GLU A 79 1.07 7.37 -12.71
N ALA A 80 1.74 8.53 -12.83
CA ALA A 80 3.09 8.73 -12.29
C ALA A 80 3.11 8.63 -10.76
N ALA A 81 2.17 9.30 -10.08
CA ALA A 81 2.02 9.22 -8.62
C ALA A 81 1.71 7.78 -8.17
N PHE A 82 0.81 7.09 -8.85
CA PHE A 82 0.51 5.70 -8.54
C PHE A 82 1.74 4.79 -8.73
N LYS A 83 2.49 4.96 -9.82
CA LYS A 83 3.71 4.18 -10.07
C LYS A 83 4.77 4.43 -8.99
N GLU A 84 4.95 5.68 -8.58
CA GLU A 84 5.91 6.03 -7.53
C GLU A 84 5.53 5.41 -6.19
N SER A 85 4.23 5.37 -5.84
CA SER A 85 3.79 4.72 -4.60
C SER A 85 4.06 3.20 -4.62
N VAL A 86 3.90 2.53 -5.76
CA VAL A 86 4.27 1.11 -5.92
C VAL A 86 5.79 0.92 -5.77
N THR A 87 6.60 1.79 -6.39
CA THR A 87 8.07 1.75 -6.25
C THR A 87 8.49 1.91 -4.79
N LEU A 88 7.99 2.92 -4.09
CA LEU A 88 8.32 3.15 -2.69
C LEU A 88 7.85 2.02 -1.78
N MET A 89 6.73 1.36 -2.10
CA MET A 89 6.31 0.15 -1.37
C MET A 89 7.33 -0.98 -1.56
N LYS A 90 7.77 -1.25 -2.79
CA LYS A 90 8.77 -2.30 -3.06
C LYS A 90 10.07 -2.04 -2.31
N GLU A 91 10.60 -0.82 -2.40
CA GLU A 91 11.79 -0.41 -1.64
C GLU A 91 11.59 -0.57 -0.12
N THR A 92 10.40 -0.24 0.39
CA THR A 92 10.10 -0.41 1.82
C THR A 92 10.08 -1.89 2.22
N LEU A 93 9.58 -2.77 1.36
CA LEU A 93 9.58 -4.21 1.64
C LEU A 93 11.01 -4.77 1.60
N GLU A 94 11.84 -4.31 0.66
CA GLU A 94 13.27 -4.61 0.60
C GLU A 94 14.00 -4.18 1.88
N ASP A 95 13.78 -2.94 2.34
CA ASP A 95 14.34 -2.41 3.60
C ASP A 95 13.90 -3.21 4.85
N HIS A 96 12.84 -4.01 4.73
CA HIS A 96 12.27 -4.84 5.80
C HIS A 96 12.57 -6.34 5.63
N ASP A 97 13.51 -6.68 4.76
CA ASP A 97 14.01 -8.05 4.49
C ASP A 97 12.94 -9.00 3.93
N PHE A 98 11.98 -8.47 3.15
CA PHE A 98 11.08 -9.34 2.39
C PHE A 98 11.82 -10.00 1.22
N LEU A 99 11.44 -11.23 0.90
CA LEU A 99 11.95 -11.95 -0.26
C LEU A 99 11.46 -11.32 -1.57
N ASP A 100 12.28 -11.36 -2.62
CA ASP A 100 11.97 -10.81 -3.95
C ASP A 100 10.61 -11.30 -4.51
N GLU A 101 10.30 -12.58 -4.30
CA GLU A 101 9.03 -13.18 -4.74
C GLU A 101 7.81 -12.55 -4.04
N ASP A 102 7.98 -12.13 -2.78
CA ASP A 102 6.94 -11.50 -1.97
C ASP A 102 6.80 -10.02 -2.31
N ILE A 103 7.92 -9.33 -2.51
CA ILE A 103 7.96 -7.96 -3.01
C ILE A 103 7.23 -7.86 -4.35
N GLN A 104 7.51 -8.80 -5.25
CA GLN A 104 6.85 -8.86 -6.55
C GLN A 104 5.35 -9.15 -6.40
N SER A 105 4.97 -10.11 -5.56
CA SER A 105 3.56 -10.46 -5.31
C SER A 105 2.75 -9.29 -4.74
N VAL A 106 3.31 -8.53 -3.79
CA VAL A 106 2.65 -7.34 -3.23
C VAL A 106 2.57 -6.22 -4.26
N GLY A 107 3.64 -6.00 -5.04
CA GLY A 107 3.65 -5.02 -6.12
C GLY A 107 2.61 -5.31 -7.20
N ASP A 108 2.46 -6.57 -7.62
CA ASP A 108 1.44 -6.99 -8.59
C ASP A 108 0.03 -6.83 -8.03
N SER A 109 -0.16 -7.15 -6.75
CA SER A 109 -1.43 -6.92 -6.04
C SER A 109 -1.80 -5.44 -6.03
N MET A 110 -0.84 -4.54 -5.73
CA MET A 110 -1.08 -3.10 -5.84
C MET A 110 -1.43 -2.70 -7.27
N ASN A 111 -0.65 -3.12 -8.27
CA ASN A 111 -0.88 -2.79 -9.68
C ASN A 111 -2.28 -3.21 -10.17
N SER A 112 -2.82 -4.32 -9.68
CA SER A 112 -4.19 -4.76 -10.01
C SER A 112 -5.27 -3.75 -9.61
N THR A 113 -5.00 -2.90 -8.62
CA THR A 113 -5.93 -1.88 -8.12
C THR A 113 -5.87 -0.55 -8.88
N LYS A 114 -4.89 -0.38 -9.78
CA LYS A 114 -4.61 0.88 -10.50
C LYS A 114 -5.85 1.53 -11.10
N ASN A 115 -6.71 0.75 -11.76
CA ASN A 115 -7.89 1.24 -12.48
C ASN A 115 -8.97 1.83 -11.56
N TYR A 116 -8.89 1.58 -10.26
CA TYR A 116 -9.79 2.12 -9.24
C TYR A 116 -9.17 3.29 -8.48
N ILE A 117 -7.89 3.61 -8.70
CA ILE A 117 -7.16 4.63 -7.93
C ILE A 117 -6.74 5.79 -8.84
N VAL A 118 -6.24 5.48 -10.04
CA VAL A 118 -5.80 6.50 -11.00
C VAL A 118 -7.01 7.18 -11.62
N ALA A 119 -6.97 8.51 -11.68
CA ALA A 119 -8.02 9.29 -12.31
C ALA A 119 -8.17 8.91 -13.79
N LYS A 120 -9.41 8.63 -14.21
CA LYS A 120 -9.75 8.37 -15.61
C LYS A 120 -9.59 9.68 -16.40
N LYS A 121 -8.87 9.63 -17.51
CA LYS A 121 -8.77 10.74 -18.48
C LYS A 121 -10.03 10.85 -19.32
#